data_AF-A0A4Y2PCS1-F1
#
_entry.id   AF-A0A4Y2PCS1-F1
#
_cell.length_a   1.000
_cell.length_b   1.000
_cell.length_c   1.000
_cell.angle_alpha   90.00
_cell.angle_beta   90.00
_cell.angle_gamma   90.00
#
_symmetry.space_group_name_H-M   'P 1'
#
loop_
_entity.id
_entity.type
_entity.pdbx_description
1 polymer ?
#
loop_
_entity_poly.entity_id
_entity_poly.type
_entity_poly.pdbx_seq_one_letter_code
_entity_poly.pdbx_strand_id
1 'polypeptide(L)'
;MFSSRLICIRGDIPWPARSPDLATCDFFLWGYLKAKVYTHKPKTLDELKDDIRLEIAAIPPAMVEKVMLNFRERLHNCIENEGKHLDDIIFRTTKPRN
;
A
#
# COMPACT_ATOMS: atom_id res chain seq x y z
N MET A 1 4.43 19.37 14.49
CA MET A 1 3.66 19.75 13.29
C MET A 1 4.18 18.92 12.12
N PHE A 2 3.36 18.10 11.47
CA PHE A 2 3.76 17.14 10.43
C PHE A 2 3.76 17.76 9.03
N SER A 3 4.25 18.99 8.88
CA SER A 3 4.26 19.69 7.59
C SER A 3 5.00 18.87 6.55
N SER A 4 4.47 18.83 5.31
CA SER A 4 4.93 17.99 4.18
C SER A 4 4.93 16.47 4.39
N ARG A 5 4.41 15.97 5.53
CA ARG A 5 4.33 14.53 5.86
C ARG A 5 2.89 14.01 5.94
N LEU A 6 1.90 14.85 5.63
CA LEU A 6 0.49 14.53 5.67
C LEU A 6 -0.09 14.47 4.26
N ILE A 7 -0.79 13.39 3.97
CA ILE A 7 -1.62 13.24 2.78
C ILE A 7 -3.06 13.53 3.20
N CYS A 8 -3.63 14.62 2.72
CA CYS A 8 -4.99 15.04 3.03
C CYS A 8 -5.52 15.94 1.90
N ILE A 9 -6.84 15.94 1.68
CA ILE A 9 -7.52 16.76 0.67
C ILE A 9 -7.15 18.25 0.80
N ARG A 10 -6.91 18.73 2.02
CA ARG A 10 -6.55 20.13 2.31
C ARG A 10 -5.18 20.26 2.99
N GLY A 11 -4.28 19.31 2.72
CA GLY A 11 -2.90 19.34 3.24
C GLY A 11 -1.97 20.20 2.39
N ASP A 12 -0.71 20.30 2.83
CA ASP A 12 0.37 20.98 2.10
C ASP A 12 0.57 20.39 0.69
N ILE A 13 0.33 19.08 0.54
CA ILE A 13 0.33 18.37 -0.74
C ILE A 13 -1.13 18.09 -1.10
N PRO A 14 -1.66 18.66 -2.20
CA PRO A 14 -3.04 18.44 -2.60
C PRO A 14 -3.22 16.97 -2.98
N TRP A 15 -4.18 16.29 -2.34
CA TRP A 15 -4.50 14.91 -2.61
C TRP A 15 -5.96 14.76 -3.07
N PRO A 16 -6.23 13.99 -4.15
CA PRO A 16 -7.59 13.81 -4.64
C PRO A 16 -8.48 13.08 -3.63
N ALA A 17 -9.76 13.45 -3.58
CA ALA A 17 -10.73 12.77 -2.75
C ALA A 17 -11.02 11.36 -3.29
N ARG A 18 -11.24 10.39 -2.39
CA ARG A 18 -11.60 9.00 -2.74
C ARG A 18 -10.58 8.30 -3.65
N SER A 19 -9.28 8.45 -3.36
CA SER A 19 -8.21 7.79 -4.12
C SER A 19 -7.42 6.77 -3.27
N PRO A 20 -8.07 5.70 -2.76
CA PRO A 20 -7.34 4.61 -2.08
C PRO A 20 -6.35 3.92 -3.03
N ASP A 21 -6.63 3.92 -4.33
CA ASP A 21 -5.77 3.34 -5.36
C ASP A 21 -4.40 4.03 -5.46
N LEU A 22 -4.27 5.26 -4.94
CA LEU A 22 -3.02 6.02 -4.92
C LEU A 22 -2.33 5.96 -3.55
N ALA A 23 -3.02 5.55 -2.49
CA ALA A 23 -2.44 5.48 -1.17
C ALA A 23 -1.71 4.14 -0.98
N THR A 24 -0.38 4.17 -0.87
CA THR A 24 0.47 2.97 -0.72
C THR A 24 0.09 2.11 0.48
N CYS A 25 -0.37 2.73 1.57
CA CYS A 25 -0.88 1.99 2.71
C CYS A 25 -2.16 1.22 2.38
N ASP A 26 -3.07 1.81 1.59
CA ASP A 26 -4.38 1.25 1.29
C ASP A 26 -4.31 0.13 0.24
N PHE A 27 -3.63 0.36 -0.89
CA PHE A 27 -3.56 -0.66 -1.94
C PHE A 27 -2.57 -1.79 -1.63
N PHE A 28 -1.63 -1.59 -0.72
CA PHE A 28 -0.58 -2.57 -0.41
C PHE A 28 -0.51 -2.95 1.07
N LEU A 29 -0.14 -2.01 1.95
CA LEU A 29 0.29 -2.36 3.32
C LEU A 29 -0.81 -3.06 4.12
N TRP A 30 -2.02 -2.52 4.12
CA TRP A 30 -3.13 -3.10 4.90
C TRP A 30 -3.55 -4.47 4.38
N GLY A 31 -3.55 -4.68 3.06
CA GLY A 31 -3.81 -5.99 2.46
C GLY A 31 -2.72 -7.00 2.82
N TYR A 32 -1.46 -6.59 2.72
CA TYR A 32 -0.30 -7.41 3.05
C TYR A 32 -0.29 -7.83 4.53
N LEU A 33 -0.42 -6.87 5.44
CA LEU A 33 -0.42 -7.13 6.88
C LEU A 33 -1.58 -8.03 7.28
N LYS A 34 -2.77 -7.80 6.72
CA LYS A 34 -3.93 -8.68 6.98
C LYS A 34 -3.65 -10.11 6.51
N ALA A 35 -3.07 -10.28 5.32
CA ALA A 35 -2.73 -11.61 4.82
C ALA A 35 -1.68 -12.34 5.67
N LYS A 36 -0.74 -11.62 6.29
CA LYS A 36 0.36 -12.19 7.08
C LYS A 36 0.03 -12.37 8.56
N VAL A 37 -0.52 -11.35 9.20
CA VAL A 37 -0.82 -11.39 10.63
C VAL A 37 -1.89 -12.44 10.94
N TYR A 38 -2.92 -12.55 10.09
CA TYR A 38 -3.99 -13.52 10.32
C TYR A 38 -3.62 -14.97 10.00
N THR A 39 -2.43 -15.27 9.44
CA THR A 39 -1.98 -16.68 9.34
C THR A 39 -1.68 -17.27 10.72
N HIS A 40 -1.20 -16.44 11.65
CA HIS A 40 -0.88 -16.87 13.02
C HIS A 40 -2.10 -16.92 13.95
N LYS A 41 -3.25 -16.38 13.50
CA LYS A 41 -4.53 -16.34 14.24
C LYS A 41 -4.34 -15.84 15.69
N PRO A 42 -3.86 -14.60 15.88
CA PRO A 42 -3.68 -14.04 17.21
C PRO A 42 -5.01 -14.06 17.98
N LYS A 43 -4.95 -14.44 19.26
CA LYS A 43 -6.12 -14.60 20.14
C LYS A 43 -6.28 -13.43 21.11
N THR A 44 -5.22 -12.65 21.30
CA THR A 44 -5.22 -11.48 22.17
C THR A 44 -4.84 -10.22 21.39
N LEU A 45 -5.19 -9.05 21.94
CA LEU A 45 -4.81 -7.78 21.36
C LEU A 45 -3.29 -7.54 21.40
N ASP A 46 -2.60 -8.10 22.39
CA ASP A 46 -1.15 -7.91 22.53
C ASP A 46 -0.40 -8.77 21.51
N GLU A 47 -0.80 -10.04 21.33
CA GLU A 47 -0.31 -10.89 20.23
C GLU A 47 -0.51 -10.21 18.87
N LEU A 48 -1.72 -9.68 18.62
CA LEU A 48 -2.02 -8.99 17.37
C LEU A 48 -1.09 -7.80 17.12
N LYS A 49 -0.83 -6.99 18.16
CA LYS A 49 0.07 -5.82 18.04
C LYS A 49 1.51 -6.25 17.79
N ASP A 50 1.97 -7.31 18.44
CA ASP A 50 3.33 -7.81 18.29
C ASP A 50 3.54 -8.44 16.92
N ASP A 51 2.58 -9.22 16.42
CA ASP A 51 2.59 -9.76 15.06
C ASP A 51 2.65 -8.63 14.02
N ILE A 52 1.85 -7.56 14.17
CA ILE A 52 1.90 -6.40 13.27
C ILE A 52 3.29 -5.75 13.27
N ARG A 53 3.91 -5.56 14.45
CA ARG A 53 5.24 -4.95 14.53
C ARG A 53 6.30 -5.83 13.89
N LEU A 54 6.23 -7.14 14.13
CA LEU A 54 7.16 -8.11 13.57
C LEU A 54 7.05 -8.15 12.04
N GLU A 55 5.84 -8.24 11.50
CA GLU A 55 5.60 -8.27 10.07
C GLU A 55 6.04 -6.96 9.38
N ILE A 56 5.79 -5.79 10.00
CA ILE A 56 6.29 -4.50 9.48
C ILE A 56 7.82 -4.48 9.46
N ALA A 57 8.48 -4.91 10.55
CA ALA A 57 9.94 -4.93 10.63
C ALA A 57 10.56 -5.94 9.63
N ALA A 58 9.81 -6.98 9.27
CA ALA A 58 10.23 -7.98 8.30
C ALA A 58 10.06 -7.54 6.83
N ILE A 59 9.41 -6.41 6.54
CA ILE A 59 9.25 -5.92 5.16
C ILE A 59 10.63 -5.55 4.61
N PRO A 60 11.11 -6.23 3.55
CA PRO A 60 12.42 -5.93 3.01
C PRO A 60 12.39 -4.61 2.23
N PRO A 61 13.48 -3.81 2.25
CA PRO A 61 13.56 -2.56 1.49
C PRO A 61 13.24 -2.72 0.00
N ALA A 62 13.67 -3.82 -0.62
CA ALA A 62 13.37 -4.12 -2.03
C ALA A 62 11.87 -4.27 -2.32
N MET A 63 11.05 -4.66 -1.34
CA MET A 63 9.60 -4.69 -1.49
C MET A 63 9.02 -3.28 -1.47
N VAL A 64 9.51 -2.41 -0.58
CA VAL A 64 9.12 -0.99 -0.51
C VAL A 64 9.47 -0.28 -1.83
N GLU A 65 10.65 -0.53 -2.39
CA GLU A 65 11.05 0.02 -3.69
C GLU A 65 10.07 -0.35 -4.81
N LYS A 66 9.65 -1.63 -4.87
CA LYS A 66 8.65 -2.10 -5.85
C LYS A 66 7.29 -1.42 -5.65
N VAL A 67 6.86 -1.24 -4.40
CA VAL A 67 5.61 -0.55 -4.08
C VAL A 67 5.66 0.92 -4.53
N MET A 68 6.80 1.59 -4.31
CA MET A 68 7.00 2.97 -4.76
C MET A 68 7.09 3.10 -6.28
N LEU A 69 7.65 2.10 -6.97
CA LEU A 69 7.60 2.04 -8.44
C LEU A 69 6.16 1.89 -8.93
N ASN A 70 5.40 0.97 -8.34
CA ASN A 70 3.99 0.77 -8.69
C ASN A 70 3.13 2.00 -8.38
N PHE A 71 3.43 2.74 -7.31
CA PHE A 71 2.79 4.02 -7.03
C PHE A 71 2.98 5.03 -8.18
N ARG A 72 4.20 5.13 -8.74
CA ARG A 72 4.46 5.99 -9.90
C ARG A 72 3.68 5.55 -11.13
N GLU A 73 3.63 4.25 -11.40
CA GLU A 73 2.82 3.69 -12.50
C GLU A 73 1.34 4.02 -12.33
N ARG A 74 0.80 3.89 -11.12
CA ARG A 74 -0.60 4.23 -10.81
C ARG A 74 -0.88 5.72 -11.00
N LEU A 75 0.06 6.60 -10.63
CA LEU A 75 -0.07 8.04 -10.91
C LEU A 75 -0.14 8.30 -12.41
N HIS A 76 0.73 7.67 -13.21
CA HIS A 76 0.69 7.81 -14.67
C HIS A 76 -0.64 7.32 -15.24
N ASN A 77 -1.09 6.12 -14.86
CA ASN A 77 -2.37 5.57 -15.29
C ASN A 77 -3.55 6.48 -14.88
N CYS A 78 -3.49 7.10 -13.71
CA CYS A 78 -4.52 8.03 -13.25
C CYS A 78 -4.59 9.27 -14.15
N ILE A 79 -3.43 9.81 -14.56
CA ILE A 79 -3.36 10.93 -15.51
C ILE A 79 -3.89 10.53 -16.88
N GLU A 80 -3.47 9.37 -17.41
CA GLU A 80 -3.92 8.85 -18.70
C GLU A 80 -5.42 8.58 -18.73
N ASN A 81 -5.99 8.13 -17.62
CA ASN A 81 -7.42 7.87 -17.46
C ASN A 81 -8.23 9.10 -17.03
N GLU A 82 -7.64 10.31 -17.09
CA GLU A 82 -8.30 11.57 -16.75
C GLU A 82 -8.89 11.58 -15.32
N GLY A 83 -8.22 10.92 -14.38
CA GLY A 83 -8.64 10.84 -12.97
C GLY A 83 -9.76 9.84 -12.67
N LYS A 84 -10.12 8.96 -13.64
CA LYS A 84 -11.07 7.86 -13.40
C LYS A 84 -10.44 6.77 -12.54
N HIS A 85 -11.30 5.90 -11.98
CA HIS A 85 -10.88 4.78 -11.14
C HIS A 85 -9.93 3.85 -11.92
N LEU A 86 -8.91 3.38 -11.21
CA LEU A 86 -7.94 2.43 -11.75
C LEU A 86 -8.50 1.02 -11.57
N ASP A 87 -8.50 0.21 -12.63
CA ASP A 87 -8.90 -1.20 -12.49
C ASP A 87 -7.96 -1.93 -11.51
N ASP A 88 -8.55 -2.79 -10.66
CA ASP A 88 -7.84 -3.56 -9.64
C ASP A 88 -6.73 -4.44 -10.24
N ILE A 89 -5.49 -3.96 -10.13
CA ILE A 89 -4.21 -4.66 -9.94
C ILE A 89 -3.89 -5.84 -10.88
N ILE A 90 -2.92 -5.66 -11.79
CA ILE A 90 -2.07 -6.76 -12.23
C ILE A 90 -0.80 -6.77 -11.38
N PHE A 91 -0.83 -7.46 -10.23
CA PHE A 91 0.39 -8.05 -9.70
C PHE A 91 0.78 -9.13 -10.70
N ARG A 92 1.58 -8.77 -11.72
CA ARG A 92 2.22 -9.77 -12.57
C ARG A 92 3.26 -10.46 -11.71
N THR A 93 2.84 -11.45 -10.91
CA THR A 93 3.75 -12.51 -10.52
C THR A 93 4.14 -13.19 -11.82
N THR A 94 5.34 -12.90 -12.30
CA THR A 94 5.97 -13.64 -13.39
C THR A 94 6.06 -15.10 -12.95
N LYS A 95 5.08 -15.90 -13.37
CA LYS A 95 5.20 -17.35 -13.33
C LYS A 95 6.33 -17.70 -14.31
N PRO A 96 7.37 -18.47 -13.92
CA PRO A 96 8.36 -18.92 -14.89
C PRO A 96 7.64 -19.75 -15.96
N ARG A 97 7.89 -19.41 -17.22
CA ARG A 97 7.47 -20.24 -18.35
C ARG A 97 8.32 -21.50 -18.33
N ASN A 98 7.65 -22.65 -18.36
CA ASN A 98 8.24 -23.96 -18.66
C ASN A 98 8.98 -23.92 -20.01
#